data_AF-A0A326RUD7-F1
#
_entry.id   AF-A0A326RUD7-F1
#
_cell.length_a   1.000
_cell.length_b   1.000
_cell.length_c   1.000
_cell.angle_alpha   90.00
_cell.angle_beta   90.00
_cell.angle_gamma   90.00
#
_symmetry.space_group_name_H-M   'P 1'
#
loop_
_entity.id
_entity.type
_entity.pdbx_description
1 polymer ?
#
loop_
_entity_poly.entity_id
_entity_poly.type
_entity_poly.pdbx_seq_one_letter_code
_entity_poly.pdbx_strand_id
1 'polypeptide(L)'
;MKQLFEIEIDSPEILDEFRELARKYQLSYREWKLAKSENPSPSGDPFFDNPENVKEILRRKKEIEIGSVESVKLSQEAIKKLFGAT
;
A
#
# COMPACT_ATOMS: atom_id res chain seq x y z
N MET A 1 -11.13 6.65 31.72
CA MET A 1 -11.01 5.42 30.89
C MET A 1 -9.59 5.40 30.33
N LYS A 2 -8.86 4.28 30.40
CA LYS A 2 -7.57 4.17 29.70
C LYS A 2 -7.86 3.88 28.23
N GLN A 3 -7.51 4.81 27.35
CA GLN A 3 -7.63 4.63 25.91
C GLN A 3 -6.58 3.61 25.46
N LEU A 4 -7.02 2.60 24.69
CA LEU A 4 -6.13 1.62 24.06
C LEU A 4 -5.82 2.10 22.65
N PHE A 5 -4.53 2.23 22.33
CA PHE A 5 -4.06 2.55 20.99
C PHE A 5 -3.65 1.27 20.26
N GLU A 6 -3.92 1.20 18.96
CA GLU A 6 -3.45 0.11 18.10
C GLU A 6 -2.50 0.70 17.08
N ILE A 7 -1.33 0.08 16.91
CA ILE A 7 -0.30 0.55 15.98
C ILE A 7 0.18 -0.60 15.09
N GLU A 8 0.44 -0.27 13.83
CA GLU A 8 1.00 -1.15 12.81
C GLU A 8 2.05 -0.35 12.04
N ILE A 9 3.33 -0.72 12.20
CA ILE A 9 4.49 0.05 11.70
C ILE A 9 5.55 -0.93 11.19
N ASP A 10 6.15 -0.64 10.04
CA ASP A 10 7.22 -1.43 9.40
C ASP A 10 8.64 -0.91 9.71
N SER A 11 8.75 0.33 10.18
CA SER A 11 10.00 0.95 10.63
C SER A 11 10.31 0.66 12.11
N PRO A 12 11.40 -0.06 12.42
CA PRO A 12 11.82 -0.34 13.80
C PRO A 12 12.15 0.94 14.58
N GLU A 13 12.73 1.94 13.92
CA GLU A 13 13.16 3.21 14.55
C GLU A 13 11.96 3.98 15.10
N ILE A 14 10.90 4.10 14.29
CA ILE A 14 9.65 4.76 14.69
C ILE A 14 8.95 3.99 15.82
N LEU A 15 8.98 2.65 15.75
CA LEU A 15 8.39 1.80 16.78
C LEU A 15 9.09 1.97 18.14
N ASP A 16 10.41 2.11 18.14
CA ASP A 16 11.19 2.32 19.36
C ASP A 16 10.94 3.70 19.96
N GLU A 17 10.88 4.76 19.16
CA GLU A 17 10.48 6.10 19.61
C GLU A 17 9.06 6.09 20.22
N PHE A 18 8.12 5.40 19.57
CA PHE A 18 6.76 5.26 20.09
C PHE A 18 6.72 4.54 21.44
N ARG A 19 7.50 3.46 21.62
CA ARG A 19 7.58 2.72 22.89
C ARG A 19 8.07 3.60 24.03
N GLU A 20 9.07 4.43 23.78
CA GLU A 20 9.59 5.38 24.78
C GLU A 20 8.53 6.42 25.17
N LEU A 21 7.80 6.96 24.19
CA LEU A 21 6.67 7.86 24.45
C LEU A 21 5.55 7.17 25.22
N ALA A 22 5.18 5.95 24.84
CA ALA A 22 4.12 5.19 25.50
C ALA A 22 4.46 4.90 26.97
N ARG A 23 5.73 4.59 27.27
CA ARG A 23 6.24 4.45 28.65
C ARG A 23 6.13 5.77 29.41
N LYS A 24 6.62 6.87 28.83
CA LYS A 24 6.61 8.20 29.43
C LYS A 24 5.20 8.68 29.80
N TYR A 25 4.22 8.42 28.94
CA TYR A 25 2.84 8.85 29.12
C TYR A 25 1.91 7.76 29.68
N GLN A 26 2.45 6.60 30.08
CA GLN A 26 1.70 5.47 30.62
C GLN A 26 0.52 5.03 29.72
N LEU A 27 0.74 5.05 28.40
CA LEU A 27 -0.25 4.69 27.40
C LEU A 27 -0.41 3.17 27.35
N SER A 28 -1.66 2.72 27.21
CA SER A 28 -1.97 1.34 26.88
C SER A 28 -2.04 1.20 25.37
N TYR A 29 -1.30 0.25 24.79
CA TYR A 29 -1.29 0.02 23.35
C TYR A 29 -1.12 -1.46 23.00
N ARG A 30 -1.47 -1.80 21.75
CA ARG A 30 -1.23 -3.10 21.12
C ARG A 30 -0.41 -2.90 19.85
N GLU A 31 0.68 -3.65 19.74
CA GLU A 31 1.48 -3.73 18.51
C GLU A 31 0.94 -4.83 17.60
N TRP A 32 0.61 -4.47 16.37
CA TRP A 32 0.35 -5.42 15.30
C TRP A 32 1.62 -5.59 14.47
N LYS A 33 2.01 -6.85 14.22
CA LYS A 33 3.07 -7.14 13.26
C LYS A 33 2.49 -6.94 11.87
N LEU A 34 3.03 -5.99 11.10
CA LEU A 34 2.73 -5.90 9.68
C LEU A 34 3.06 -7.28 9.08
N ALA A 35 2.04 -7.94 8.53
CA ALA A 35 2.27 -9.20 7.84
C ALA A 35 3.22 -8.89 6.68
N LYS A 36 4.42 -9.49 6.69
CA LYS A 36 5.28 -9.53 5.51
C LYS A 36 4.62 -10.46 4.51
N SER A 37 3.60 -9.96 3.84
CA SER A 37 2.95 -10.66 2.75
C SER A 37 3.86 -10.53 1.53
N GLU A 38 4.23 -11.66 0.92
CA GLU A 38 4.84 -11.64 -0.42
C GLU A 38 3.88 -11.02 -1.44
N ASN A 39 2.57 -11.14 -1.18
CA ASN A 39 1.52 -10.46 -1.90
C ASN A 39 1.40 -9.00 -1.41
N PRO A 40 1.73 -8.00 -2.24
CA PRO A 40 1.66 -6.58 -1.87
C PRO A 40 0.22 -6.06 -1.64
N SER A 41 -0.82 -6.87 -1.90
CA SER A 41 -2.21 -6.51 -1.62
C SER A 41 -2.56 -6.74 -0.15
N PRO A 42 -2.99 -5.70 0.59
CA PRO A 42 -3.46 -5.85 1.97
C PRO A 42 -4.65 -6.80 2.14
N SER A 43 -5.44 -7.00 1.07
CA SER A 43 -6.58 -7.92 1.06
C SER A 43 -6.21 -9.34 0.62
N GLY A 44 -4.95 -9.59 0.24
CA GLY A 44 -4.50 -10.87 -0.32
C GLY A 44 -5.11 -11.17 -1.70
N ASP A 45 -5.19 -10.17 -2.58
CA ASP A 45 -5.73 -10.36 -3.93
C ASP A 45 -4.87 -11.35 -4.74
N PRO A 46 -5.43 -12.49 -5.20
CA PRO A 46 -4.69 -13.51 -5.95
C PRO A 46 -4.02 -13.00 -7.23
N PHE A 47 -4.46 -11.86 -7.75
CA PHE A 47 -3.81 -11.21 -8.88
C PHE A 47 -2.30 -11.04 -8.66
N PHE A 48 -1.89 -10.69 -7.44
CA PHE A 48 -0.49 -10.44 -7.12
C PHE A 48 0.29 -11.70 -6.70
N ASP A 49 -0.38 -12.83 -6.52
CA ASP A 49 0.30 -14.12 -6.32
C ASP A 49 0.89 -14.65 -7.64
N ASN A 50 0.39 -14.17 -8.78
CA ASN A 50 0.94 -14.53 -10.09
C ASN A 50 2.19 -13.69 -10.41
N PRO A 51 3.38 -14.31 -10.52
CA PRO A 51 4.63 -13.58 -10.76
C PRO A 51 4.66 -12.83 -12.09
N GLU A 52 3.95 -13.31 -13.12
CA GLU A 52 3.90 -12.61 -14.42
C GLU A 52 3.09 -11.31 -14.34
N ASN A 53 2.04 -11.27 -13.52
CA ASN A 53 1.27 -10.05 -13.28
C ASN A 53 2.12 -8.99 -12.58
N VAL A 54 2.86 -9.40 -11.53
CA VAL A 54 3.76 -8.50 -10.80
C VAL A 54 4.88 -7.98 -11.70
N LYS A 55 5.48 -8.86 -12.50
CA LYS A 55 6.53 -8.52 -13.46
C LYS A 55 6.06 -7.51 -14.52
N GLU A 56 4.84 -7.66 -15.03
CA GLU A 56 4.24 -6.71 -15.98
C GLU A 56 4.02 -5.33 -15.33
N ILE A 57 3.52 -5.29 -14.09
CA ILE A 57 3.39 -4.03 -13.34
C ILE A 57 4.75 -3.34 -13.21
N LEU A 58 5.78 -4.07 -12.76
CA LEU A 58 7.12 -3.53 -12.56
C LEU A 58 7.74 -3.03 -13.87
N ARG A 59 7.53 -3.76 -14.98
CA ARG A 59 7.95 -3.33 -16.32
C ARG A 59 7.29 -2.01 -16.70
N ARG A 60 5.97 -1.91 -16.63
CA ARG A 60 5.22 -0.69 -16.98
C ARG A 60 5.57 0.49 -16.10
N LYS A 61 5.76 0.26 -14.79
CA LYS A 61 6.22 1.29 -13.86
C LYS A 61 7.54 1.90 -14.36
N LYS A 62 8.52 1.06 -14.71
CA LYS A 62 9.80 1.51 -15.25
C LYS A 62 9.64 2.29 -16.56
N GLU A 63 8.78 1.82 -17.46
CA GLU A 63 8.52 2.51 -18.73
C GLU A 63 7.91 3.89 -18.54
N ILE A 64 7.04 4.07 -17.54
CA ILE A 64 6.49 5.37 -17.14
C ILE A 64 7.59 6.25 -16.54
N GLU A 65 8.40 5.71 -15.62
CA GLU A 65 9.48 6.46 -14.95
C GLU A 65 10.54 6.98 -15.93
N ILE A 66 10.87 6.22 -16.97
CA ILE A 66 11.83 6.64 -18.00
C ILE A 66 11.19 7.48 -19.12
N GLY A 67 9.88 7.75 -19.06
CA GLY A 67 9.16 8.51 -20.08
C GLY A 67 8.97 7.77 -21.41
N SER A 68 9.04 6.44 -21.40
CA SER A 68 8.81 5.59 -22.58
C SER A 68 7.32 5.41 -22.91
N VAL A 69 6.41 5.90 -22.05
CA VAL A 69 4.97 5.83 -22.25
C VAL A 69 4.38 7.23 -22.16
N GLU A 70 3.58 7.60 -23.15
CA GLU A 70 2.81 8.84 -23.14
C GLU A 70 1.53 8.65 -22.29
N SER A 71 1.43 9.39 -21.19
CA SER A 71 0.20 9.39 -20.37
C SER A 71 -0.82 10.36 -20.96
N VAL A 72 -2.00 9.87 -21.30
CA VAL A 72 -3.12 10.69 -21.80
C VAL A 72 -4.20 10.81 -20.73
N LYS A 73 -4.64 12.03 -20.45
CA LYS A 73 -5.83 12.25 -19.60
C LYS A 73 -7.07 12.12 -20.46
N LEU A 74 -7.93 11.16 -20.13
CA LEU A 74 -9.20 10.95 -20.79
C LEU A 74 -10.32 11.66 -20.05
N SER A 75 -11.30 12.20 -20.79
CA SER A 75 -12.55 12.68 -20.20
C SER A 75 -13.43 11.51 -19.77
N GLN A 76 -14.40 11.77 -18.88
CA GLN A 76 -15.38 10.76 -18.46
C GLN A 76 -16.15 10.18 -19.65
N GLU A 77 -16.51 11.00 -20.64
CA GLU A 77 -17.19 10.56 -21.86
C GLU A 77 -16.28 9.67 -22.73
N ALA A 78 -14.98 9.98 -22.81
CA ALA A 78 -14.02 9.17 -23.53
C ALA A 78 -13.82 7.79 -22.86
N ILE A 79 -13.75 7.75 -21.53
CA ILE A 79 -13.67 6.51 -20.74
C ILE A 79 -14.92 5.65 -21.00
N LYS A 80 -16.12 6.22 -20.91
CA LYS A 80 -17.37 5.50 -21.19
C LYS A 80 -17.40 4.87 -22.58
N LYS A 81 -16.96 5.61 -23.60
CA LYS A 81 -16.85 5.09 -24.98
C LYS A 81 -15.85 3.94 -25.09
N LEU A 82 -14.70 4.03 -24.42
CA LEU A 82 -13.66 3.00 -24.43
C LEU A 82 -14.11 1.69 -23.78
N PHE A 83 -14.86 1.76 -22.68
CA PHE A 83 -15.31 0.59 -21.92
C PHE A 83 -16.73 0.13 -22.27
N GLY A 84 -17.36 0.72 -23.30
CA GLY A 84 -18.69 0.33 -23.77
C GLY A 84 -19.81 0.58 -22.74
N ALA A 85 -19.56 1.41 -21.73
CA ALA A 85 -20.55 1.79 -20.74
C ALA A 85 -21.36 2.97 -21.29
N THR A 86 -22.43 2.67 -22.03
CA THR A 86 -23.44 3.66 -22.46
C THR A 86 -24.20 4.22 -21.28
#